data_AF-A0A094JC74-F1
#
_entry.id   AF-A0A094JC74-F1
#
_cell.length_a   1.000
_cell.length_b   1.000
_cell.length_c   1.000
_cell.angle_alpha   90.00
_cell.angle_beta   90.00
_cell.angle_gamma   90.00
#
_symmetry.space_group_name_H-M   'P 1'
#
loop_
_entity.id
_entity.type
_entity.pdbx_description
1 polymer ?
#
loop_
_entity_poly.entity_id
_entity_poly.type
_entity_poly.pdbx_seq_one_letter_code
_entity_poly.pdbx_strand_id
1 'polypeptide(L)'
;MKLFQYAFLFSAISAVTACGGSSDTVDTKEQQAGLISIALSDSPMAGVSAVQLQLGQLMMTDANNVEHSYSLNNMTINMLDYQGKASINVVDSLQIPAGQYHNVYMTVVQGDGNNGCYVDDGQGRHALTVEDGVLPMQNFTMLNAENHTYTMEVNLYQGLHYGQQYGYQLAQDGLRTVNNLHMGHMLGDVDPQWIASCEAANPDAVAANGSFIHLAYIYPAASVTDISQMGDVYASPAAGMTAPMAVAPIHLDDDGNWYFGMGYLPEGEYRVGYSCSGNLDDPLTDDTSSGQFNMFADAGTVTIVAGATGGTDTYVQCGMMGTGNGHWGGMGMGMGGG
;
A
#
# COMPACT_ATOMS: atom_id res chain seq x y z
N MET A 1 34.83 74.46 -18.24
CA MET A 1 33.54 74.60 -17.53
C MET A 1 32.75 73.32 -17.77
N LYS A 2 32.42 72.48 -16.80
CA LYS A 2 32.31 72.62 -15.35
C LYS A 2 32.97 71.40 -14.68
N LEU A 3 33.72 71.68 -13.63
CA LEU A 3 34.24 70.72 -12.65
C LEU A 3 33.08 70.19 -11.81
N PHE A 4 33.12 68.90 -11.46
CA PHE A 4 32.62 68.46 -10.16
C PHE A 4 33.60 67.45 -9.57
N GLN A 5 34.20 67.88 -8.46
CA GLN A 5 35.10 67.13 -7.59
C GLN A 5 34.29 66.10 -6.79
N TYR A 6 34.81 64.87 -6.65
CA TYR A 6 34.58 64.08 -5.46
C TYR A 6 35.89 63.41 -5.04
N ALA A 7 36.18 63.56 -3.75
CA ALA A 7 37.44 63.24 -3.10
C ALA A 7 37.49 61.78 -2.63
N PHE A 8 38.72 61.26 -2.66
CA PHE A 8 39.32 60.14 -1.94
C PHE A 8 38.53 59.46 -0.80
N LEU A 9 38.55 58.12 -0.83
CA LEU A 9 38.80 57.31 0.37
C LEU A 9 39.57 56.04 -0.03
N PHE A 10 40.86 56.04 0.28
CA PHE A 10 41.78 54.91 0.24
C PHE A 10 41.42 53.98 1.41
N SER A 11 40.98 52.75 1.15
CA SER A 11 40.84 51.73 2.18
C SER A 11 41.95 50.70 2.03
N ALA A 12 42.69 50.51 3.11
CA ALA A 12 43.94 49.80 3.20
C ALA A 12 43.77 48.27 3.06
N ILE A 13 44.75 47.67 2.40
CA ILE A 13 44.97 46.23 2.29
C ILE A 13 45.49 45.74 3.64
N SER A 14 44.73 44.87 4.30
CA SER A 14 45.20 44.08 5.44
C SER A 14 45.52 42.67 4.97
N ALA A 15 46.78 42.41 4.65
CA ALA A 15 47.30 41.06 4.47
C ALA A 15 47.48 40.43 5.86
N VAL A 16 46.59 39.50 6.22
CA VAL A 16 46.78 38.66 7.41
C VAL A 16 47.53 37.40 6.97
N THR A 17 48.85 37.41 7.19
CA THR A 17 49.66 36.19 7.23
C THR A 17 49.60 35.61 8.65
N ALA A 18 48.88 34.51 8.82
CA ALA A 18 49.03 33.60 9.96
C ALA A 18 49.46 32.25 9.36
N CYS A 19 50.71 31.79 9.56
CA CYS A 19 51.16 31.01 10.73
C CYS A 19 50.17 29.86 11.01
N GLY A 20 50.40 28.65 10.55
CA GLY A 20 51.47 27.78 11.08
C GLY A 20 50.93 27.00 12.28
N GLY A 21 50.18 25.93 12.01
CA GLY A 21 49.60 25.07 13.04
C GLY A 21 49.09 23.77 12.44
N SER A 22 49.84 22.70 12.66
CA SER A 22 49.47 21.32 12.34
C SER A 22 48.26 20.92 13.19
N SER A 23 47.10 20.81 12.57
CA SER A 23 46.03 19.94 13.06
C SER A 23 45.53 19.18 11.85
N ASP A 24 45.64 17.86 11.91
CA ASP A 24 44.90 16.95 11.04
C ASP A 24 43.44 17.35 11.11
N THR A 25 43.01 18.15 10.12
CA THR A 25 41.61 18.38 9.88
C THR A 25 41.09 17.02 9.44
N VAL A 26 40.45 16.32 10.36
CA VAL A 26 39.48 15.29 10.02
C VAL A 26 38.54 15.98 9.05
N ASP A 27 38.69 15.66 7.77
CA ASP A 27 37.76 16.02 6.72
C ASP A 27 36.48 15.26 7.08
N THR A 28 35.67 15.85 7.96
CA THR A 28 34.29 15.41 8.18
C THR A 28 33.57 15.77 6.90
N LYS A 29 33.76 14.94 5.87
CA LYS A 29 32.81 14.87 4.78
C LYS A 29 31.48 14.61 5.47
N GLU A 30 30.59 15.60 5.47
CA GLU A 30 29.21 15.38 5.90
C GLU A 30 28.77 14.12 5.17
N GLN A 31 28.44 13.09 5.94
CA GLN A 31 27.96 11.84 5.39
C GLN A 31 26.67 12.20 4.66
N GLN A 32 26.76 12.22 3.34
CA GLN A 32 25.62 12.45 2.47
C GLN A 32 24.52 11.48 2.89
N ALA A 33 23.33 12.00 3.12
CA ALA A 33 22.22 11.24 3.67
C ALA A 33 20.91 11.75 3.09
N GLY A 34 19.91 10.88 3.04
CA GLY A 34 18.53 11.23 2.76
C GLY A 34 17.61 10.80 3.90
N LEU A 35 16.31 10.96 3.70
CA LEU A 35 15.27 10.61 4.66
C LEU A 35 14.40 9.48 4.11
N ILE A 36 14.03 8.54 4.97
CA ILE A 36 13.03 7.52 4.69
C ILE A 36 11.86 7.64 5.66
N SER A 37 10.64 7.65 5.13
CA SER A 37 9.42 7.45 5.89
C SER A 37 8.69 6.23 5.36
N ILE A 38 8.12 5.43 6.28
CA ILE A 38 7.41 4.19 5.96
C ILE A 38 6.06 4.24 6.67
N ALA A 39 5.01 4.02 5.90
CA ALA A 39 3.66 3.86 6.40
C ALA A 39 3.15 2.43 6.23
N LEU A 40 2.18 2.03 7.05
CA LEU A 40 1.39 0.83 6.86
C LEU A 40 -0.04 1.18 6.48
N SER A 41 -0.62 0.42 5.56
CA SER A 41 -2.03 0.45 5.18
C SER A 41 -2.52 -0.98 4.95
N ASP A 42 -3.85 -1.15 4.96
CA ASP A 42 -4.54 -2.42 4.89
C ASP A 42 -5.54 -2.44 3.73
N SER A 43 -5.74 -3.62 3.15
CA SER A 43 -6.98 -3.91 2.46
C SER A 43 -7.92 -4.68 3.40
N PRO A 44 -9.12 -4.13 3.70
CA PRO A 44 -10.04 -4.69 4.70
C PRO A 44 -10.21 -6.20 4.56
N MET A 45 -10.50 -6.93 5.65
CA MET A 45 -10.93 -8.34 5.57
C MET A 45 -12.24 -8.55 6.33
N ALA A 46 -13.15 -9.32 5.73
CA ALA A 46 -14.36 -9.77 6.41
C ALA A 46 -14.07 -10.91 7.41
N GLY A 47 -14.90 -11.02 8.46
CA GLY A 47 -14.82 -12.13 9.41
C GLY A 47 -13.81 -11.94 10.55
N VAL A 48 -13.11 -10.81 10.59
CA VAL A 48 -12.25 -10.41 11.71
C VAL A 48 -12.66 -9.03 12.24
N SER A 49 -12.48 -8.82 13.54
CA SER A 49 -12.80 -7.56 14.25
C SER A 49 -11.55 -6.79 14.67
N ALA A 50 -10.38 -7.44 14.72
CA ALA A 50 -9.09 -6.79 14.84
C ALA A 50 -7.98 -7.67 14.25
N VAL A 51 -6.99 -7.03 13.64
CA VAL A 51 -5.72 -7.66 13.25
C VAL A 51 -4.61 -6.76 13.76
N GLN A 52 -4.03 -7.13 14.91
CA GLN A 52 -2.99 -6.35 15.54
C GLN A 52 -1.61 -6.85 15.14
N LEU A 53 -0.81 -5.96 14.57
CA LEU A 53 0.62 -6.14 14.38
C LEU A 53 1.39 -5.45 15.50
N GLN A 54 2.49 -6.06 15.94
CA GLN A 54 3.43 -5.48 16.88
C GLN A 54 4.81 -5.41 16.24
N LEU A 55 5.27 -4.21 15.85
CA LEU A 55 6.49 -4.01 15.07
C LEU A 55 7.71 -3.81 15.97
N GLY A 56 8.77 -4.59 15.74
CA GLY A 56 10.00 -4.54 16.52
C GLY A 56 11.03 -3.55 15.99
N GLN A 57 11.60 -3.85 14.83
CA GLN A 57 12.74 -3.12 14.26
C GLN A 57 12.63 -3.02 12.74
N LEU A 58 13.09 -1.90 12.17
CA LEU A 58 13.42 -1.81 10.74
C LEU A 58 14.87 -2.26 10.55
N MET A 59 15.07 -3.25 9.69
CA MET A 59 16.35 -3.85 9.35
C MET A 59 16.68 -3.56 7.88
N MET A 60 17.94 -3.29 7.59
CA MET A 60 18.45 -3.16 6.22
C MET A 60 19.95 -3.43 6.17
N THR A 61 20.44 -3.96 5.06
CA THR A 61 21.87 -4.19 4.82
C THR A 61 22.38 -3.24 3.74
N ASP A 62 23.48 -2.53 4.01
CA ASP A 62 24.10 -1.65 3.00
C ASP A 62 25.00 -2.41 2.01
N ALA A 63 25.46 -1.72 0.97
CA ALA A 63 26.35 -2.29 -0.05
C ALA A 63 27.69 -2.84 0.46
N ASN A 64 28.11 -2.49 1.69
CA ASN A 64 29.30 -3.02 2.34
C ASN A 64 28.99 -4.25 3.22
N ASN A 65 27.75 -4.76 3.17
CA ASN A 65 27.22 -5.83 4.02
C ASN A 65 27.19 -5.46 5.51
N VAL A 66 27.03 -4.17 5.83
CA VAL A 66 26.76 -3.73 7.20
C VAL A 66 25.26 -3.70 7.43
N GLU A 67 24.83 -4.38 8.49
CA GLU A 67 23.43 -4.38 8.93
C GLU A 67 23.13 -3.15 9.78
N HIS A 68 22.05 -2.46 9.42
CA HIS A 68 21.51 -1.32 10.14
C HIS A 68 20.17 -1.73 10.76
N SER A 69 19.97 -1.37 12.02
CA SER A 69 18.79 -1.72 12.80
C SER A 69 18.25 -0.48 13.50
N TYR A 70 16.96 -0.21 13.31
CA TYR A 70 16.26 0.92 13.90
C TYR A 70 15.06 0.43 14.70
N SER A 71 14.99 0.81 16.00
CA SER A 71 13.87 0.42 16.87
C SER A 71 12.57 1.08 16.44
N LEU A 72 11.50 0.29 16.33
CA LEU A 72 10.11 0.73 16.17
C LEU A 72 9.36 0.73 17.51
N ASN A 73 10.09 0.55 18.62
CA ASN A 73 9.59 0.64 19.99
C ASN A 73 8.44 -0.32 20.31
N ASN A 74 8.38 -1.48 19.64
CA ASN A 74 7.31 -2.46 19.81
C ASN A 74 5.92 -1.86 19.59
N MET A 75 5.79 -0.91 18.65
CA MET A 75 4.54 -0.24 18.35
C MET A 75 3.47 -1.24 17.92
N THR A 76 2.25 -1.06 18.42
CA THR A 76 1.11 -1.91 18.09
C THR A 76 0.12 -1.16 17.21
N ILE A 77 -0.37 -1.83 16.18
CA ILE A 77 -1.21 -1.24 15.14
C ILE A 77 -2.34 -2.22 14.86
N ASN A 78 -3.60 -1.76 14.92
CA ASN A 78 -4.71 -2.51 14.37
C ASN A 78 -4.84 -2.18 12.89
N MET A 79 -4.63 -3.16 12.02
CA MET A 79 -4.62 -2.94 10.57
C MET A 79 -5.99 -2.52 10.03
N LEU A 80 -7.07 -2.97 10.66
CA LEU A 80 -8.43 -2.63 10.25
C LEU A 80 -8.76 -1.13 10.42
N ASP A 81 -7.93 -0.36 11.15
CA ASP A 81 -8.10 1.09 11.28
C ASP A 81 -7.55 1.87 10.06
N TYR A 82 -6.79 1.21 9.16
CA TYR A 82 -6.02 1.84 8.08
C TYR A 82 -6.37 1.30 6.70
N GLN A 83 -7.67 1.18 6.44
CA GLN A 83 -8.20 0.61 5.20
C GLN A 83 -8.29 1.62 4.05
N GLY A 84 -8.26 1.10 2.82
CA GLY A 84 -8.47 1.89 1.60
C GLY A 84 -7.29 2.85 1.36
N LYS A 85 -7.46 4.15 1.63
CA LYS A 85 -6.37 5.14 1.52
C LYS A 85 -5.78 5.56 2.87
N ALA A 86 -6.37 5.13 3.97
CA ALA A 86 -5.85 5.45 5.30
C ALA A 86 -4.53 4.71 5.53
N SER A 87 -3.60 5.34 6.24
CA SER A 87 -2.32 4.75 6.58
C SER A 87 -1.77 5.32 7.89
N ILE A 88 -0.85 4.59 8.51
CA ILE A 88 -0.11 5.04 9.70
C ILE A 88 1.39 5.05 9.43
N ASN A 89 2.05 6.18 9.72
CA ASN A 89 3.51 6.24 9.70
C ASN A 89 4.09 5.41 10.85
N VAL A 90 4.93 4.45 10.50
CA VAL A 90 5.68 3.59 11.44
C VAL A 90 7.15 3.98 11.51
N VAL A 91 7.66 4.64 10.46
CA VAL A 91 8.94 5.31 10.42
C VAL A 91 8.72 6.71 9.86
N ASP A 92 9.22 7.72 10.55
CA ASP A 92 9.09 9.11 10.13
C ASP A 92 10.47 9.76 10.00
N SER A 93 10.81 10.17 8.78
CA SER A 93 11.96 11.01 8.47
C SER A 93 13.28 10.46 9.02
N LEU A 94 13.46 9.14 8.94
CA LEU A 94 14.66 8.47 9.41
C LEU A 94 15.83 8.80 8.48
N GLN A 95 16.90 9.36 9.04
CA GLN A 95 18.09 9.71 8.28
C GLN A 95 18.92 8.46 7.95
N ILE A 96 19.11 8.20 6.66
CA ILE A 96 19.87 7.06 6.14
C ILE A 96 21.02 7.59 5.27
N PRO A 97 22.26 7.10 5.45
CA PRO A 97 23.37 7.45 4.57
C PRO A 97 23.07 7.14 3.09
N ALA A 98 23.64 7.92 2.19
CA ALA A 98 23.52 7.67 0.76
C ALA A 98 24.21 6.33 0.42
N GLY A 99 23.52 5.48 -0.33
CA GLY A 99 23.97 4.12 -0.61
C GLY A 99 22.88 3.22 -1.18
N GLN A 100 23.26 2.01 -1.56
CA GLN A 100 22.33 0.95 -1.95
C GLN A 100 22.04 0.06 -0.74
N TYR A 101 20.76 -0.28 -0.56
CA TYR A 101 20.28 -1.09 0.56
C TYR A 101 19.51 -2.30 0.04
N HIS A 102 19.77 -3.45 0.65
CA HIS A 102 19.08 -4.72 0.40
C HIS A 102 18.71 -5.41 1.72
N ASN A 103 17.98 -6.53 1.65
CA ASN A 103 17.44 -7.23 2.83
C ASN A 103 16.69 -6.26 3.76
N VAL A 104 15.79 -5.46 3.18
CA VAL A 104 15.01 -4.47 3.92
C VAL A 104 13.75 -5.14 4.44
N TYR A 105 13.52 -5.08 5.75
CA TYR A 105 12.31 -5.65 6.37
C TYR A 105 12.04 -5.05 7.73
N MET A 106 10.77 -5.10 8.17
CA MET A 106 10.41 -4.84 9.55
C MET A 106 10.21 -6.16 10.30
N THR A 107 10.75 -6.30 11.51
CA THR A 107 10.46 -7.46 12.36
C THR A 107 9.14 -7.27 13.09
N VAL A 108 8.49 -8.37 13.42
CA VAL A 108 7.31 -8.38 14.29
C VAL A 108 7.53 -9.21 15.54
N VAL A 109 6.77 -8.93 16.59
CA VAL A 109 6.66 -9.81 17.75
C VAL A 109 5.59 -10.86 17.45
N GLN A 110 6.02 -12.11 17.26
CA GLN A 110 5.11 -13.24 17.01
C GLN A 110 4.07 -13.39 18.12
N GLY A 111 2.84 -13.74 17.74
CA GLY A 111 1.76 -13.98 18.69
C GLY A 111 1.96 -15.25 19.51
N ASP A 112 1.70 -15.17 20.81
CA ASP A 112 1.58 -16.34 21.70
C ASP A 112 0.15 -16.54 22.27
N GLY A 113 -0.78 -15.67 21.84
CA GLY A 113 -2.17 -15.61 22.31
C GLY A 113 -2.40 -14.58 23.43
N ASN A 114 -1.36 -14.21 24.17
CA ASN A 114 -1.41 -13.19 25.23
C ASN A 114 -0.62 -11.92 24.85
N ASN A 115 0.50 -12.08 24.16
CA ASN A 115 1.42 -11.05 23.71
C ASN A 115 1.67 -11.18 22.20
N GLY A 116 2.25 -10.13 21.60
CA GLY A 116 2.62 -10.13 20.19
C GLY A 116 1.44 -9.83 19.27
N CYS A 117 1.62 -10.18 18.00
CA CYS A 117 0.60 -10.06 16.97
C CYS A 117 -0.61 -10.97 17.30
N TYR A 118 -1.83 -10.50 16.99
CA TYR A 118 -3.03 -11.29 17.20
C TYR A 118 -4.14 -10.97 16.18
N VAL A 119 -5.07 -11.91 16.04
CA VAL A 119 -6.37 -11.70 15.39
C VAL A 119 -7.48 -11.82 16.41
N ASP A 120 -8.48 -10.93 16.36
CA ASP A 120 -9.76 -11.12 17.04
C ASP A 120 -10.83 -11.37 15.99
N ASP A 121 -11.46 -12.54 16.02
CA ASP A 121 -12.48 -12.97 15.05
C ASP A 121 -13.92 -12.85 15.58
N GLY A 122 -14.10 -12.16 16.72
CA GLY A 122 -15.38 -12.05 17.40
C GLY A 122 -15.77 -13.28 18.21
N GLN A 123 -15.05 -14.40 18.09
CA GLN A 123 -15.12 -15.53 19.03
C GLN A 123 -14.03 -15.45 20.12
N GLY A 124 -13.00 -14.64 19.88
CA GLY A 124 -11.98 -14.29 20.86
C GLY A 124 -10.67 -13.88 20.19
N ARG A 125 -9.67 -13.64 21.03
CA ARG A 125 -8.30 -13.33 20.60
C ARG A 125 -7.53 -14.62 20.31
N HIS A 126 -6.84 -14.65 19.17
CA HIS A 126 -5.99 -15.74 18.71
C HIS A 126 -4.58 -15.23 18.37
N ALA A 127 -3.57 -16.07 18.59
CA ALA A 127 -2.21 -15.76 18.18
C ALA A 127 -2.13 -15.58 16.65
N LEU A 128 -1.40 -14.56 16.20
CA LEU A 128 -1.03 -14.38 14.79
C LEU A 128 0.44 -14.69 14.59
N THR A 129 0.73 -15.62 13.70
CA THR A 129 2.09 -15.91 13.25
C THR A 129 2.36 -15.22 11.92
N VAL A 130 3.36 -14.35 11.84
CA VAL A 130 3.78 -13.74 10.57
C VAL A 130 4.88 -14.61 9.96
N GLU A 131 4.80 -14.89 8.67
CA GLU A 131 5.80 -15.67 7.95
C GLU A 131 7.21 -15.08 8.12
N ASP A 132 8.15 -15.94 8.52
CA ASP A 132 9.52 -15.60 8.95
C ASP A 132 9.66 -14.54 10.06
N GLY A 133 8.55 -14.07 10.63
CA GLY A 133 8.54 -12.98 11.62
C GLY A 133 8.92 -11.62 11.06
N VAL A 134 8.79 -11.43 9.75
CA VAL A 134 9.18 -10.20 9.07
C VAL A 134 8.14 -9.73 8.07
N LEU A 135 8.10 -8.43 7.86
CA LEU A 135 7.37 -7.76 6.79
C LEU A 135 8.42 -7.26 5.77
N PRO A 136 8.64 -7.98 4.65
CA PRO A 136 9.69 -7.66 3.70
C PRO A 136 9.35 -6.39 2.91
N MET A 137 10.39 -5.66 2.54
CA MET A 137 10.32 -4.47 1.70
C MET A 137 11.27 -4.60 0.51
N GLN A 138 10.98 -3.83 -0.54
CA GLN A 138 11.86 -3.77 -1.70
C GLN A 138 13.21 -3.13 -1.36
N ASN A 139 14.26 -3.59 -2.06
CA ASN A 139 15.56 -2.94 -2.05
C ASN A 139 15.44 -1.49 -2.57
N PHE A 140 16.28 -0.59 -2.08
CA PHE A 140 16.25 0.81 -2.51
C PHE A 140 17.65 1.41 -2.61
N THR A 141 17.75 2.55 -3.29
CA THR A 141 18.95 3.39 -3.32
C THR A 141 18.60 4.73 -2.70
N MET A 142 19.41 5.16 -1.73
CA MET A 142 19.31 6.47 -1.09
C MET A 142 20.33 7.42 -1.71
N LEU A 143 19.88 8.54 -2.28
CA LEU A 143 20.75 9.62 -2.74
C LEU A 143 20.84 10.75 -1.71
N ASN A 144 21.83 11.63 -1.89
CA ASN A 144 22.03 12.76 -0.99
C ASN A 144 20.83 13.74 -1.01
N ALA A 145 20.33 14.11 0.16
CA ALA A 145 19.18 15.01 0.35
C ALA A 145 17.91 14.54 -0.37
N GLU A 146 17.77 13.23 -0.61
CA GLU A 146 16.56 12.63 -1.14
C GLU A 146 15.58 12.30 -0.01
N ASN A 147 14.29 12.39 -0.28
CA ASN A 147 13.23 11.98 0.64
C ASN A 147 12.44 10.85 -0.02
N HIS A 148 12.51 9.66 0.58
CA HIS A 148 11.73 8.51 0.19
C HIS A 148 10.56 8.32 1.13
N THR A 149 9.37 8.17 0.56
CA THR A 149 8.15 7.84 1.29
C THR A 149 7.57 6.58 0.71
N TYR A 150 7.48 5.54 1.52
CA TYR A 150 6.91 4.25 1.14
C TYR A 150 5.67 3.96 1.96
N THR A 151 4.70 3.26 1.36
CA THR A 151 3.63 2.60 2.07
C THR A 151 3.73 1.10 1.82
N MET A 152 3.72 0.32 2.90
CA MET A 152 3.50 -1.10 2.83
C MET A 152 2.01 -1.40 2.98
N GLU A 153 1.50 -2.08 1.97
CA GLU A 153 0.15 -2.56 1.86
C GLU A 153 0.12 -3.99 2.37
N VAL A 154 -0.65 -4.20 3.42
CA VAL A 154 -0.96 -5.51 3.96
C VAL A 154 -2.32 -5.90 3.37
N ASN A 155 -2.32 -6.67 2.28
CA ASN A 155 -3.56 -7.19 1.70
C ASN A 155 -4.04 -8.38 2.53
N LEU A 156 -4.86 -8.14 3.56
CA LEU A 156 -5.30 -9.20 4.47
C LEU A 156 -6.13 -10.28 3.77
N TYR A 157 -6.89 -9.95 2.71
CA TYR A 157 -7.60 -10.97 1.92
C TYR A 157 -6.68 -12.02 1.31
N GLN A 158 -5.46 -11.62 0.94
CA GLN A 158 -4.47 -12.51 0.33
C GLN A 158 -3.50 -13.08 1.37
N GLY A 159 -3.10 -12.27 2.36
CA GLY A 159 -2.07 -12.61 3.32
C GLY A 159 -2.58 -13.36 4.54
N LEU A 160 -3.76 -13.00 5.07
CA LEU A 160 -4.26 -13.54 6.33
C LEU A 160 -5.08 -14.81 6.09
N HIS A 161 -4.65 -15.90 6.72
CA HIS A 161 -5.34 -17.18 6.61
C HIS A 161 -5.44 -17.89 7.95
N TYR A 162 -6.42 -18.78 8.06
CA TYR A 162 -6.64 -19.62 9.24
C TYR A 162 -6.51 -21.10 8.86
N GLY A 163 -5.53 -21.78 9.45
CA GLY A 163 -5.38 -23.23 9.33
C GLY A 163 -5.70 -23.93 10.66
N GLN A 164 -6.51 -24.99 10.65
CA GLN A 164 -6.85 -25.72 11.89
C GLN A 164 -5.62 -26.22 12.67
N GLN A 165 -4.52 -26.50 11.98
CA GLN A 165 -3.29 -26.99 12.60
C GLN A 165 -2.36 -25.87 13.11
N TYR A 166 -2.39 -24.69 12.50
CA TYR A 166 -1.38 -23.65 12.71
C TYR A 166 -1.96 -22.30 13.18
N GLY A 167 -3.29 -22.18 13.28
CA GLY A 167 -3.97 -20.96 13.70
C GLY A 167 -3.94 -19.89 12.60
N TYR A 168 -4.01 -18.62 13.03
CA TYR A 168 -3.89 -17.48 12.12
C TYR A 168 -2.45 -17.23 11.71
N GLN A 169 -2.27 -17.03 10.41
CA GLN A 169 -0.98 -16.78 9.79
C GLN A 169 -1.08 -15.63 8.79
N LEU A 170 -0.04 -14.80 8.73
CA LEU A 170 0.11 -13.74 7.72
C LEU A 170 1.25 -14.11 6.78
N ALA A 171 0.91 -14.49 5.55
CA ALA A 171 1.86 -14.79 4.48
C ALA A 171 2.47 -13.52 3.87
N GLN A 172 3.72 -13.62 3.42
CA GLN A 172 4.41 -12.52 2.74
C GLN A 172 3.82 -12.20 1.37
N ASP A 173 3.11 -13.14 0.75
CA ASP A 173 2.44 -12.99 -0.55
C ASP A 173 1.38 -11.88 -0.53
N GLY A 174 0.79 -11.61 0.64
CA GLY A 174 -0.13 -10.50 0.86
C GLY A 174 0.55 -9.16 1.18
N LEU A 175 1.88 -9.07 1.14
CA LEU A 175 2.63 -7.88 1.51
C LEU A 175 3.26 -7.25 0.27
N ARG A 176 3.05 -5.95 0.07
CA ARG A 176 3.72 -5.18 -0.98
C ARG A 176 4.14 -3.81 -0.48
N THR A 177 5.30 -3.33 -0.91
CA THR A 177 5.74 -1.97 -0.63
C THR A 177 5.63 -1.13 -1.90
N VAL A 178 5.14 0.10 -1.77
CA VAL A 178 4.97 1.02 -2.88
C VAL A 178 5.63 2.36 -2.57
N ASN A 179 6.28 2.97 -3.56
CA ASN A 179 6.81 4.32 -3.45
C ASN A 179 5.67 5.33 -3.65
N ASN A 180 5.46 6.19 -2.67
CA ASN A 180 4.32 7.11 -2.69
C ASN A 180 4.41 8.14 -3.81
N LEU A 181 5.58 8.41 -4.39
CA LEU A 181 5.72 9.29 -5.56
C LEU A 181 5.24 8.64 -6.87
N HIS A 182 5.13 7.31 -6.92
CA HIS A 182 4.82 6.53 -8.13
C HIS A 182 3.59 5.65 -7.94
N MET A 183 2.59 6.17 -7.22
CA MET A 183 1.36 5.45 -6.94
C MET A 183 0.15 6.37 -6.90
N GLY A 184 -1.03 5.79 -7.10
CA GLY A 184 -2.32 6.44 -6.92
C GLY A 184 -3.29 5.54 -6.13
N HIS A 185 -4.55 5.98 -6.07
CA HIS A 185 -5.65 5.24 -5.45
C HIS A 185 -6.74 4.96 -6.48
N MET A 186 -7.54 3.93 -6.25
CA MET A 186 -8.72 3.61 -7.04
C MET A 186 -9.97 3.72 -6.18
N LEU A 187 -10.98 4.41 -6.69
CA LEU A 187 -12.32 4.50 -6.13
C LEU A 187 -13.29 4.01 -7.20
N GLY A 188 -14.04 2.96 -6.90
CA GLY A 188 -14.95 2.35 -7.85
C GLY A 188 -16.40 2.45 -7.43
N ASP A 189 -17.26 2.86 -8.36
CA ASP A 189 -18.71 2.73 -8.23
C ASP A 189 -19.16 1.48 -9.01
N VAL A 190 -20.05 0.69 -8.41
CA VAL A 190 -20.52 -0.58 -8.97
C VAL A 190 -21.99 -0.48 -9.33
N ASP A 191 -22.33 -0.85 -10.56
CA ASP A 191 -23.71 -0.88 -11.03
C ASP A 191 -24.53 -1.85 -10.16
N PRO A 192 -25.63 -1.41 -9.51
CA PRO A 192 -26.51 -2.31 -8.76
C PRO A 192 -27.05 -3.49 -9.57
N GLN A 193 -27.13 -3.37 -10.91
CA GLN A 193 -27.50 -4.47 -11.79
C GLN A 193 -26.43 -5.57 -11.83
N TRP A 194 -25.14 -5.24 -11.72
CA TRP A 194 -24.08 -6.25 -11.56
C TRP A 194 -24.26 -7.02 -10.26
N ILE A 195 -24.50 -6.31 -9.16
CA ILE A 195 -24.79 -6.91 -7.85
C ILE A 195 -25.95 -7.90 -7.95
N ALA A 196 -27.11 -7.42 -8.39
CA ALA A 196 -28.32 -8.25 -8.49
C ALA A 196 -28.14 -9.44 -9.46
N SER A 197 -27.40 -9.26 -10.56
CA SER A 197 -27.17 -10.33 -11.54
C SER A 197 -26.21 -11.39 -11.01
N CYS A 198 -25.18 -10.99 -10.25
CA CYS A 198 -24.26 -11.94 -9.63
C CYS A 198 -24.97 -12.78 -8.58
N GLU A 199 -25.73 -12.15 -7.69
CA GLU A 199 -26.48 -12.85 -6.64
C GLU A 199 -27.50 -13.83 -7.24
N ALA A 200 -28.21 -13.43 -8.30
CA ALA A 200 -29.17 -14.29 -8.99
C ALA A 200 -28.52 -15.48 -9.71
N ALA A 201 -27.29 -15.29 -10.23
CA ALA A 201 -26.54 -16.34 -10.90
C ALA A 201 -25.89 -17.33 -9.92
N ASN A 202 -25.60 -16.89 -8.70
CA ASN A 202 -24.86 -17.65 -7.69
C ASN A 202 -25.66 -17.81 -6.38
N PRO A 203 -26.91 -18.31 -6.39
CA PRO A 203 -27.76 -18.35 -5.19
C PRO A 203 -27.19 -19.18 -4.04
N ASP A 204 -26.29 -20.13 -4.33
CA ASP A 204 -25.65 -21.00 -3.34
C ASP A 204 -24.38 -20.39 -2.73
N ALA A 205 -23.93 -19.22 -3.20
CA ALA A 205 -22.75 -18.53 -2.67
C ALA A 205 -23.04 -17.70 -1.41
N VAL A 206 -24.27 -17.69 -0.90
CA VAL A 206 -24.64 -16.92 0.29
C VAL A 206 -23.87 -17.40 1.53
N ALA A 207 -23.27 -16.47 2.28
CA ALA A 207 -22.56 -16.79 3.51
C ALA A 207 -23.52 -17.26 4.62
N ALA A 208 -22.97 -17.83 5.70
CA ALA A 208 -23.77 -18.39 6.81
C ALA A 208 -24.71 -17.37 7.50
N ASN A 209 -24.41 -16.07 7.38
CA ASN A 209 -25.25 -14.99 7.90
C ASN A 209 -26.40 -14.58 6.95
N GLY A 210 -26.56 -15.26 5.81
CA GLY A 210 -27.61 -14.97 4.82
C GLY A 210 -27.29 -13.83 3.86
N SER A 211 -26.04 -13.35 3.82
CA SER A 211 -25.60 -12.27 2.92
C SER A 211 -24.51 -12.74 1.95
N PHE A 212 -24.45 -12.10 0.77
CA PHE A 212 -23.33 -12.26 -0.15
C PHE A 212 -22.12 -11.44 0.31
N ILE A 213 -20.91 -11.89 -0.04
CA ILE A 213 -19.68 -11.12 0.15
C ILE A 213 -19.20 -10.66 -1.22
N HIS A 214 -19.34 -9.36 -1.47
CA HIS A 214 -18.98 -8.72 -2.72
C HIS A 214 -17.55 -8.21 -2.66
N LEU A 215 -16.69 -8.67 -3.58
CA LEU A 215 -15.28 -8.32 -3.65
C LEU A 215 -14.92 -7.79 -5.05
N ALA A 216 -14.08 -6.77 -5.06
CA ALA A 216 -13.39 -6.27 -6.24
C ALA A 216 -11.93 -6.73 -6.21
N TYR A 217 -11.40 -7.10 -7.38
CA TYR A 217 -10.07 -7.68 -7.55
C TYR A 217 -9.29 -6.88 -8.60
N ILE A 218 -8.05 -6.50 -8.32
CA ILE A 218 -7.22 -5.76 -9.26
C ILE A 218 -6.15 -6.65 -9.86
N TYR A 219 -6.06 -6.66 -11.20
CA TYR A 219 -5.04 -7.40 -11.95
C TYR A 219 -4.24 -6.44 -12.84
N PRO A 220 -2.92 -6.65 -13.01
CA PRO A 220 -2.15 -5.93 -14.01
C PRO A 220 -2.69 -6.25 -15.42
N ALA A 221 -3.03 -5.22 -16.21
CA ALA A 221 -3.57 -5.42 -17.56
C ALA A 221 -2.55 -6.05 -18.53
N ALA A 222 -1.26 -5.99 -18.19
CA ALA A 222 -0.20 -6.68 -18.91
C ALA A 222 -0.27 -8.22 -18.78
N SER A 223 -0.87 -8.71 -17.69
CA SER A 223 -1.03 -10.15 -17.41
C SER A 223 -2.44 -10.66 -17.72
N VAL A 224 -3.45 -9.78 -17.62
CA VAL A 224 -4.87 -10.13 -17.79
C VAL A 224 -5.52 -9.27 -18.87
N THR A 225 -6.03 -9.93 -19.91
CA THR A 225 -6.72 -9.33 -21.05
C THR A 225 -8.18 -9.74 -21.18
N ASP A 226 -8.59 -10.75 -20.42
CA ASP A 226 -9.95 -11.29 -20.35
C ASP A 226 -10.23 -11.88 -18.97
N ILE A 227 -11.52 -11.92 -18.58
CA ILE A 227 -11.99 -12.48 -17.31
C ILE A 227 -11.55 -13.93 -17.09
N SER A 228 -11.36 -14.73 -18.15
CA SER A 228 -10.91 -16.12 -18.01
C SER A 228 -9.48 -16.27 -17.49
N GLN A 229 -8.73 -15.17 -17.39
CA GLN A 229 -7.36 -15.12 -16.88
C GLN A 229 -7.30 -14.56 -15.45
N MET A 230 -8.43 -14.17 -14.86
CA MET A 230 -8.52 -13.69 -13.48
C MET A 230 -8.67 -14.89 -12.55
N GLY A 231 -7.69 -15.09 -11.67
CA GLY A 231 -7.77 -16.06 -10.57
C GLY A 231 -8.32 -15.42 -9.30
N ASP A 232 -8.72 -16.25 -8.34
CA ASP A 232 -9.08 -15.88 -6.95
C ASP A 232 -7.87 -15.37 -6.13
N VAL A 233 -8.02 -15.23 -4.80
CA VAL A 233 -6.94 -14.70 -3.95
C VAL A 233 -5.78 -15.67 -3.73
N TYR A 234 -5.87 -16.91 -4.21
CA TYR A 234 -4.81 -17.89 -4.06
C TYR A 234 -3.54 -17.43 -4.78
N ALA A 235 -2.43 -17.38 -4.03
CA ALA A 235 -1.17 -16.84 -4.55
C ALA A 235 -0.55 -17.70 -5.68
N SER A 236 -0.96 -18.96 -5.82
CA SER A 236 -0.44 -19.90 -6.83
C SER A 236 -1.54 -20.40 -7.77
N PRO A 237 -2.15 -19.51 -8.58
CA PRO A 237 -3.33 -19.83 -9.39
C PRO A 237 -3.01 -20.89 -10.47
N ALA A 238 -4.06 -21.55 -10.96
CA ALA A 238 -3.95 -22.47 -12.09
C ALA A 238 -3.29 -21.85 -13.33
N ALA A 239 -2.71 -22.73 -14.17
CA ALA A 239 -2.02 -22.31 -15.39
C ALA A 239 -2.93 -21.48 -16.33
N GLY A 240 -2.48 -20.28 -16.67
CA GLY A 240 -3.23 -19.34 -17.54
C GLY A 240 -4.06 -18.32 -16.77
N MET A 241 -4.15 -18.44 -15.44
CA MET A 241 -4.74 -17.44 -14.55
C MET A 241 -3.65 -16.60 -13.86
N THR A 242 -4.06 -15.45 -13.35
CA THR A 242 -3.22 -14.49 -12.63
C THR A 242 -3.89 -14.18 -11.29
N ALA A 243 -3.13 -14.22 -10.19
CA ALA A 243 -3.61 -13.81 -8.88
C ALA A 243 -3.79 -12.28 -8.83
N PRO A 244 -4.75 -11.77 -8.05
CA PRO A 244 -4.95 -10.34 -7.89
C PRO A 244 -3.75 -9.71 -7.19
N MET A 245 -3.45 -8.46 -7.54
CA MET A 245 -2.51 -7.61 -6.81
C MET A 245 -3.13 -7.02 -5.54
N ALA A 246 -4.44 -6.77 -5.56
CA ALA A 246 -5.20 -6.22 -4.45
C ALA A 246 -6.66 -6.65 -4.54
N VAL A 247 -7.31 -6.74 -3.38
CA VAL A 247 -8.71 -7.19 -3.23
C VAL A 247 -9.38 -6.26 -2.25
N ALA A 248 -10.57 -5.75 -2.54
CA ALA A 248 -11.32 -4.91 -1.61
C ALA A 248 -12.78 -5.33 -1.54
N PRO A 249 -13.42 -5.19 -0.36
CA PRO A 249 -14.85 -5.37 -0.25
C PRO A 249 -15.59 -4.25 -0.97
N ILE A 250 -16.74 -4.61 -1.53
CA ILE A 250 -17.70 -3.67 -2.09
C ILE A 250 -18.78 -3.43 -1.04
N HIS A 251 -18.99 -2.17 -0.69
CA HIS A 251 -19.93 -1.72 0.32
C HIS A 251 -21.14 -1.05 -0.32
N LEU A 252 -22.26 -1.08 0.39
CA LEU A 252 -23.44 -0.27 0.10
C LEU A 252 -23.42 0.95 1.03
N ASP A 253 -23.49 2.16 0.47
CA ASP A 253 -23.62 3.39 1.26
C ASP A 253 -25.09 3.65 1.69
N ASP A 254 -25.29 4.69 2.50
CA ASP A 254 -26.62 5.10 2.99
C ASP A 254 -27.53 5.63 1.87
N ASP A 255 -26.96 6.05 0.74
CA ASP A 255 -27.68 6.55 -0.44
C ASP A 255 -28.06 5.42 -1.41
N GLY A 256 -27.62 4.19 -1.14
CA GLY A 256 -27.91 3.00 -1.94
C GLY A 256 -26.93 2.76 -3.10
N ASN A 257 -25.77 3.42 -3.10
CA ASN A 257 -24.71 3.21 -4.09
C ASN A 257 -23.72 2.14 -3.61
N TRP A 258 -23.30 1.29 -4.54
CA TRP A 258 -22.27 0.30 -4.28
C TRP A 258 -20.90 0.85 -4.64
N TYR A 259 -19.93 0.72 -3.75
CA TYR A 259 -18.60 1.30 -3.95
C TYR A 259 -17.49 0.46 -3.32
N PHE A 260 -16.26 0.64 -3.81
CA PHE A 260 -15.05 0.11 -3.18
C PHE A 260 -13.89 1.11 -3.31
N GLY A 261 -12.86 0.93 -2.49
CA GLY A 261 -11.65 1.73 -2.54
C GLY A 261 -10.41 0.86 -2.38
N MET A 262 -9.39 1.09 -3.21
CA MET A 262 -8.08 0.43 -3.10
C MET A 262 -6.98 1.48 -3.14
N GLY A 263 -6.09 1.44 -2.15
CA GLY A 263 -5.02 2.41 -2.02
C GLY A 263 -3.69 1.97 -2.61
N TYR A 264 -2.80 2.96 -2.73
CA TYR A 264 -1.37 2.75 -2.89
C TYR A 264 -1.01 1.85 -4.07
N LEU A 265 -1.76 1.90 -5.17
CA LEU A 265 -1.52 1.12 -6.38
C LEU A 265 -0.39 1.77 -7.17
N PRO A 266 0.67 1.04 -7.57
CA PRO A 266 1.69 1.59 -8.46
C PRO A 266 1.09 2.18 -9.74
N GLU A 267 1.78 3.14 -10.35
CA GLU A 267 1.40 3.61 -11.69
C GLU A 267 1.36 2.46 -12.69
N GLY A 268 0.28 2.36 -13.45
CA GLY A 268 0.10 1.26 -14.36
C GLY A 268 -1.30 1.14 -14.94
N GLU A 269 -1.45 0.20 -15.86
CA GLU A 269 -2.75 -0.20 -16.40
C GLU A 269 -3.20 -1.49 -15.71
N TYR A 270 -4.46 -1.48 -15.28
CA TYR A 270 -5.08 -2.54 -14.49
C TYR A 270 -6.43 -2.94 -15.06
N ARG A 271 -6.93 -4.08 -14.62
CA ARG A 271 -8.32 -4.51 -14.78
C ARG A 271 -8.94 -4.78 -13.43
N VAL A 272 -10.25 -4.56 -13.34
CA VAL A 272 -11.03 -4.82 -12.11
C VAL A 272 -11.97 -5.99 -12.35
N GLY A 273 -11.72 -7.10 -11.66
CA GLY A 273 -12.65 -8.22 -11.54
C GLY A 273 -13.66 -7.98 -10.42
N TYR A 274 -14.86 -8.54 -10.56
CA TYR A 274 -15.92 -8.51 -9.55
C TYR A 274 -16.45 -9.92 -9.28
N SER A 275 -16.65 -10.25 -8.00
CA SER A 275 -17.34 -11.46 -7.55
C SER A 275 -18.27 -11.17 -6.37
N CYS A 276 -19.39 -11.90 -6.30
CA CYS A 276 -20.28 -11.96 -5.12
C CYS A 276 -20.08 -13.23 -4.28
N SER A 277 -19.14 -14.10 -4.67
CA SER A 277 -18.82 -15.35 -3.96
C SER A 277 -17.59 -15.22 -3.05
N GLY A 278 -17.32 -14.03 -2.51
CA GLY A 278 -16.10 -13.76 -1.73
C GLY A 278 -15.97 -14.54 -0.42
N ASN A 279 -17.06 -15.15 0.08
CA ASN A 279 -17.03 -16.07 1.23
C ASN A 279 -16.53 -17.47 0.86
N LEU A 280 -16.39 -17.78 -0.43
CA LEU A 280 -15.89 -19.04 -0.97
C LEU A 280 -14.45 -18.90 -1.50
N ASP A 281 -13.83 -17.74 -1.26
CA ASP A 281 -12.50 -17.40 -1.73
C ASP A 281 -11.52 -17.59 -0.56
N ASP A 282 -10.73 -18.66 -0.61
CA ASP A 282 -9.76 -19.00 0.43
C ASP A 282 -8.32 -18.76 -0.08
N PRO A 283 -7.52 -17.91 0.59
CA PRO A 283 -6.12 -17.65 0.20
C PRO A 283 -5.22 -18.89 0.25
N LEU A 284 -5.67 -20.02 0.81
CA LEU A 284 -4.92 -21.28 0.86
C LEU A 284 -5.28 -22.28 -0.25
N THR A 285 -6.34 -22.05 -1.02
CA THR A 285 -6.80 -23.00 -2.04
C THR A 285 -7.23 -22.33 -3.35
N ASP A 286 -6.96 -22.99 -4.48
CA ASP A 286 -7.48 -22.55 -5.78
C ASP A 286 -8.96 -22.92 -5.91
N ASP A 287 -9.83 -21.98 -5.55
CA ASP A 287 -11.28 -22.10 -5.60
C ASP A 287 -11.85 -21.83 -6.99
N THR A 288 -11.09 -21.17 -7.86
CA THR A 288 -11.46 -20.90 -9.25
C THR A 288 -11.52 -22.18 -10.08
N SER A 289 -10.60 -23.12 -9.83
CA SER A 289 -10.50 -24.38 -10.57
C SER A 289 -11.11 -25.57 -9.83
N SER A 290 -11.21 -25.51 -8.50
CA SER A 290 -11.62 -26.66 -7.67
C SER A 290 -12.83 -26.39 -6.77
N GLY A 291 -13.24 -25.12 -6.63
CA GLY A 291 -14.30 -24.68 -5.75
C GLY A 291 -15.58 -24.22 -6.45
N GLN A 292 -16.40 -23.50 -5.70
CA GLN A 292 -17.62 -22.85 -6.18
C GLN A 292 -17.43 -21.34 -6.41
N PHE A 293 -16.20 -20.84 -6.22
CA PHE A 293 -15.86 -19.45 -6.50
C PHE A 293 -16.03 -19.14 -8.00
N ASN A 294 -16.54 -17.95 -8.29
CA ASN A 294 -16.69 -17.46 -9.65
C ASN A 294 -16.25 -15.98 -9.74
N MET A 295 -15.36 -15.68 -10.68
CA MET A 295 -15.20 -14.32 -11.18
C MET A 295 -16.38 -13.98 -12.09
N PHE A 296 -17.20 -13.01 -11.70
CA PHE A 296 -18.48 -12.74 -12.34
C PHE A 296 -18.38 -11.74 -13.48
N ALA A 297 -17.64 -10.64 -13.27
CA ALA A 297 -17.53 -9.57 -14.26
C ALA A 297 -16.14 -8.93 -14.29
N ASP A 298 -15.85 -8.26 -15.41
CA ASP A 298 -14.64 -7.48 -15.64
C ASP A 298 -15.05 -6.05 -16.04
N ALA A 299 -14.56 -5.05 -15.31
CA ALA A 299 -14.86 -3.63 -15.55
C ALA A 299 -14.09 -3.03 -16.73
N GLY A 300 -13.20 -3.81 -17.37
CA GLY A 300 -12.30 -3.33 -18.40
C GLY A 300 -11.05 -2.69 -17.81
N THR A 301 -10.32 -1.95 -18.65
CA THR A 301 -9.04 -1.39 -18.26
C THR A 301 -9.18 -0.02 -17.59
N VAL A 302 -8.33 0.22 -16.59
CA VAL A 302 -8.21 1.47 -15.84
C VAL A 302 -6.73 1.82 -15.68
N THR A 303 -6.38 3.09 -15.82
CA THR A 303 -5.00 3.56 -15.68
C THR A 303 -4.85 4.30 -14.35
N ILE A 304 -3.97 3.80 -13.49
CA ILE A 304 -3.53 4.50 -12.29
C ILE A 304 -2.37 5.42 -12.65
N VAL A 305 -2.51 6.69 -12.28
CA VAL A 305 -1.46 7.71 -12.41
C VAL A 305 -1.11 8.22 -11.02
N ALA A 306 0.15 8.59 -10.78
CA ALA A 306 0.57 9.10 -9.48
C ALA A 306 0.18 10.57 -9.32
N GLY A 307 0.29 11.35 -10.40
CA GLY A 307 0.23 12.81 -10.34
C GLY A 307 1.56 13.42 -9.83
N ALA A 308 1.58 14.73 -9.64
CA ALA A 308 2.83 15.45 -9.36
C ALA A 308 3.50 15.11 -8.02
N THR A 309 2.72 14.62 -7.06
CA THR A 309 3.17 14.30 -5.69
C THR A 309 2.82 12.87 -5.28
N GLY A 310 2.30 12.06 -6.22
CA GLY A 310 1.66 10.80 -5.87
C GLY A 310 0.28 10.93 -5.23
N GLY A 311 -0.39 9.80 -5.08
CA GLY A 311 -1.67 9.66 -4.39
C GLY A 311 -2.87 10.22 -5.16
N THR A 312 -2.83 10.27 -6.49
CA THR A 312 -4.00 10.71 -7.27
C THR A 312 -5.13 9.67 -7.18
N ASP A 313 -6.35 10.13 -6.88
CA ASP A 313 -7.56 9.31 -6.92
C ASP A 313 -8.01 9.09 -8.36
N THR A 314 -8.16 7.82 -8.75
CA THR A 314 -8.69 7.37 -10.03
C THR A 314 -10.09 6.79 -9.82
N TYR A 315 -11.07 7.32 -10.55
CA TYR A 315 -12.46 6.87 -10.46
C TYR A 315 -12.78 5.87 -11.56
N VAL A 316 -13.36 4.73 -11.19
CA VAL A 316 -13.80 3.68 -12.12
C VAL A 316 -15.30 3.41 -11.96
N GLN A 317 -15.98 3.14 -13.07
CA GLN A 317 -17.40 2.76 -13.09
C GLN A 317 -17.49 1.30 -13.56
N CYS A 318 -17.91 0.42 -12.67
CA CYS A 318 -18.01 -1.02 -12.93
C CYS A 318 -19.43 -1.37 -13.38
N GLY A 319 -19.58 -1.89 -14.60
CA GLY A 319 -20.85 -2.41 -15.10
C GLY A 319 -21.80 -1.42 -15.77
N MET A 320 -21.53 -0.12 -15.64
CA MET A 320 -22.31 0.91 -16.33
C MET A 320 -21.91 0.98 -17.80
N MET A 321 -22.67 0.31 -18.68
CA MET A 321 -22.48 0.47 -20.12
C MET A 321 -22.94 1.86 -20.57
N GLY A 322 -21.99 2.80 -20.65
CA GLY A 322 -22.07 3.97 -21.52
C GLY A 322 -22.08 5.34 -20.84
N THR A 323 -20.88 5.87 -20.54
CA THR A 323 -20.41 7.20 -20.99
C THR A 323 -18.90 7.25 -20.75
N GLY A 324 -18.11 7.43 -21.82
CA GLY A 324 -16.65 7.37 -21.75
C GLY A 324 -16.00 8.40 -20.83
N ASN A 325 -14.72 8.17 -20.51
CA ASN A 325 -13.78 9.04 -19.81
C ASN A 325 -14.27 10.49 -19.61
N GLY A 326 -15.02 10.70 -18.53
CA GLY A 326 -15.42 12.02 -18.05
C GLY A 326 -14.31 12.56 -17.16
N HIS A 327 -13.44 13.37 -17.73
CA HIS A 327 -12.57 14.28 -16.99
C HIS A 327 -13.49 15.22 -16.19
N TRP A 328 -13.67 14.97 -14.88
CA TRP A 328 -14.41 15.88 -14.02
C TRP A 328 -13.58 17.15 -13.81
N GLY A 329 -13.84 18.15 -14.65
CA GLY A 329 -13.35 19.50 -14.47
C GLY A 329 -13.87 20.06 -13.16
N GLY A 330 -12.95 20.48 -12.29
CA GLY A 330 -13.28 21.08 -11.00
C GLY A 330 -14.19 22.30 -11.13
N MET A 331 -15.25 22.32 -10.32
CA MET A 331 -16.00 23.55 -10.05
C MET A 331 -15.52 24.13 -8.73
N GLY A 332 -14.57 25.06 -8.84
CA GLY A 332 -14.27 26.02 -7.80
C GLY A 332 -15.19 27.24 -7.87
N MET A 333 -15.71 27.60 -6.70
CA MET A 333 -16.06 28.95 -6.23
C MET A 333 -17.21 29.73 -6.90
N GLY A 334 -18.20 30.07 -6.08
CA GLY A 334 -19.09 31.21 -6.26
C GLY A 334 -19.51 31.79 -4.91
N MET A 335 -18.66 32.61 -4.30
CA MET A 335 -19.05 33.49 -3.20
C MET A 335 -20.07 34.52 -3.72
N GLY A 336 -21.29 34.48 -3.19
CA GLY A 336 -22.32 35.49 -3.41
C GLY A 336 -22.17 36.64 -2.42
N GLY A 337 -21.71 37.78 -2.91
CA GLY A 337 -21.89 39.08 -2.27
C GLY A 337 -23.04 39.83 -2.95
N GLY A 338 -24.05 40.18 -2.16
CA GLY A 338 -25.20 41.01 -2.52
C GLY A 338 -26.00 41.32 -1.27
#